data_AF-A0A6G0EJQ0-F1
#
_entry.id   AF-A0A6G0EJQ0-F1
#
_cell.length_a   1.000
_cell.length_b   1.000
_cell.length_c   1.000
_cell.angle_alpha   90.00
_cell.angle_beta   90.00
_cell.angle_gamma   90.00
#
_symmetry.space_group_name_H-M   'P 1'
#
loop_
_entity.id
_entity.type
_entity.pdbx_description
1 polymer ?
#
loop_
_entity_poly.entity_id
_entity_poly.type
_entity_poly.pdbx_seq_one_letter_code
_entity_poly.pdbx_strand_id
1 'polypeptide(L)'
;MKFSRALVVLLVVLVAIPSPAMAGIVGEPNLQAYAPSNKLVPGQETPLNVVVTNYGGDTEYRQFTSSESSASLSDQQRAKLEAQVRSARNVRLTLKSGDAPVEVNTATLPVGDIPHATQREATFSTSVKENASPGTYDMTLAATFEHDESVRDNGDVQNEEDKTVKIPVTVVIEEAPRFEIVSVETTAQVGGSGTTTVTMQNVGSQTAYDSSVALTSQNSEVTFGQAASATRYAGEWGVDETRELEYETVVAPSAAVQQYTLSAVVNYEDEDGVPQQSKNRATGVTPLAEQSFSLDETDSTLRVGRETTVSGTITNDGPQTARDAVVVISSKSPNTNIKETEYALGTLDVGESADFAFSVEVTDSADAGQRQLSYTVEYRNPDGDTQQSKALLMNAEVKPKQNLFGVETKNGSLEAGSPETITLVVTNNGDETYRNIDAKAFADSPLALGDDTAFIQELEPGESTEVPLELSASASASPKTYSFDIDFEYENEDGERKLSDSYPVAVEVTESTGGGGISMPLVGAVLVVGLGIVGFLWYRR
;
A
#
# COMPACT_ATOMS: atom_id res chain seq x y z
N MET A 1 -82.85 109.63 50.49
CA MET A 1 -83.55 108.94 51.59
C MET A 1 -83.19 107.47 51.58
N LYS A 2 -82.73 106.95 52.73
CA LYS A 2 -82.80 105.57 53.25
C LYS A 2 -82.32 104.35 52.40
N PHE A 3 -81.20 103.77 52.87
CA PHE A 3 -80.77 102.35 52.95
C PHE A 3 -81.55 101.24 52.20
N SER A 4 -80.82 100.33 51.54
CA SER A 4 -80.54 98.97 52.07
C SER A 4 -79.57 98.17 51.18
N ARG A 5 -78.71 97.35 51.81
CA ARG A 5 -77.77 96.40 51.19
C ARG A 5 -78.51 95.10 50.82
N ALA A 6 -78.11 94.46 49.72
CA ALA A 6 -78.31 93.03 49.52
C ALA A 6 -77.10 92.43 48.78
N LEU A 7 -76.48 91.46 49.43
CA LEU A 7 -75.38 90.59 49.01
C LEU A 7 -76.00 89.19 48.83
N VAL A 8 -75.90 88.57 47.64
CA VAL A 8 -76.10 87.12 47.41
C VAL A 8 -75.29 86.75 46.14
N VAL A 9 -74.07 86.23 46.29
CA VAL A 9 -73.65 84.81 46.27
C VAL A 9 -73.59 84.20 44.86
N LEU A 10 -72.37 84.08 44.36
CA LEU A 10 -71.97 83.32 43.17
C LEU A 10 -71.95 81.83 43.54
N LEU A 11 -72.90 81.05 43.02
CA LEU A 11 -72.93 79.59 43.16
C LEU A 11 -72.00 78.97 42.11
N VAL A 12 -70.75 78.68 42.49
CA VAL A 12 -69.87 77.80 41.70
C VAL A 12 -70.24 76.37 42.02
N VAL A 13 -70.93 75.70 41.10
CA VAL A 13 -71.15 74.25 41.16
C VAL A 13 -69.83 73.58 40.78
N LEU A 14 -69.06 73.19 41.79
CA LEU A 14 -67.91 72.30 41.64
C LEU A 14 -68.46 70.89 41.37
N VAL A 15 -68.50 70.47 40.10
CA VAL A 15 -68.73 69.06 39.76
C VAL A 15 -67.47 68.30 40.15
N ALA A 16 -67.44 67.80 41.38
CA ALA A 16 -66.51 66.76 41.78
C ALA A 16 -66.93 65.50 41.02
N ILE A 17 -66.24 65.19 39.92
CA ILE A 17 -66.29 63.86 39.32
C ILE A 17 -65.59 62.95 40.35
N PRO A 18 -66.29 62.03 41.04
CA PRO A 18 -65.59 61.06 41.87
C PRO A 18 -64.72 60.24 40.93
N SER A 19 -63.41 60.47 41.00
CA SER A 19 -62.44 59.51 40.47
C SER A 19 -62.57 58.29 41.39
N PRO A 20 -62.95 57.11 40.90
CA PRO A 20 -63.08 55.95 41.77
C PRO A 20 -61.75 55.71 42.50
N ALA A 21 -61.83 55.47 43.81
CA ALA A 21 -60.68 55.06 44.61
C ALA A 21 -60.03 53.85 43.93
N MET A 22 -58.74 53.96 43.60
CA MET A 22 -58.05 52.96 42.81
C MET A 22 -57.22 52.06 43.73
N ALA A 23 -57.50 50.77 43.72
CA ALA A 23 -56.73 49.75 44.43
C ALA A 23 -56.57 48.51 43.54
N GLY A 24 -55.49 47.76 43.76
CA GLY A 24 -55.16 46.57 42.98
C GLY A 24 -53.99 45.78 43.56
N ILE A 25 -53.69 44.66 42.93
CA ILE A 25 -52.59 43.76 43.30
C ILE A 25 -51.43 44.02 42.35
N VAL A 26 -50.24 44.23 42.91
CA VAL A 26 -48.97 44.29 42.19
C VAL A 26 -48.17 43.03 42.52
N GLY A 27 -47.51 42.46 41.53
CA GLY A 27 -46.65 41.30 41.72
C GLY A 27 -45.83 40.99 40.48
N GLU A 28 -44.93 40.03 40.62
CA GLU A 28 -44.09 39.58 39.52
C GLU A 28 -43.92 38.04 39.54
N PRO A 29 -43.71 37.40 38.38
CA PRO A 29 -43.27 36.02 38.32
C PRO A 29 -41.84 35.86 38.86
N ASN A 30 -41.57 34.73 39.51
CA ASN A 30 -40.23 34.36 40.00
C ASN A 30 -39.80 33.06 39.34
N LEU A 31 -39.14 33.17 38.19
CA LEU A 31 -38.64 32.03 37.42
C LEU A 31 -37.27 31.61 37.94
N GLN A 32 -37.15 30.32 38.28
CA GLN A 32 -35.88 29.66 38.54
C GLN A 32 -35.73 28.46 37.61
N ALA A 33 -34.50 28.04 37.38
CA ALA A 33 -34.20 26.95 36.48
C ALA A 33 -33.06 26.10 37.01
N TYR A 34 -33.10 24.80 36.73
CA TYR A 34 -32.02 23.88 37.03
C TYR A 34 -32.00 22.76 35.97
N ALA A 35 -30.83 22.14 35.80
CA ALA A 35 -30.67 20.97 34.95
C ALA A 35 -30.60 19.71 35.82
N PRO A 36 -31.59 18.80 35.78
CA PRO A 36 -31.57 17.58 36.58
C PRO A 36 -30.41 16.63 36.19
N SER A 37 -30.06 16.60 34.91
CA SER A 37 -28.89 15.91 34.38
C SER A 37 -27.97 16.95 33.77
N ASN A 38 -26.95 17.35 34.52
CA ASN A 38 -26.07 18.46 34.18
C ASN A 38 -24.63 18.04 33.84
N LYS A 39 -24.36 16.73 33.80
CA LYS A 39 -23.09 16.13 33.40
C LYS A 39 -22.97 16.10 31.88
N LEU A 40 -21.87 16.63 31.36
CA LEU A 40 -21.59 16.73 29.92
C LEU A 40 -20.19 16.17 29.63
N VAL A 41 -20.06 15.40 28.54
CA VAL A 41 -18.79 14.75 28.16
C VAL A 41 -18.09 15.56 27.06
N PRO A 42 -16.79 15.88 27.20
CA PRO A 42 -16.03 16.59 26.17
C PRO A 42 -16.15 15.99 24.78
N GLY A 43 -16.38 16.86 23.79
CA GLY A 43 -16.53 16.47 22.39
C GLY A 43 -17.87 15.82 22.02
N GLN A 44 -18.77 15.55 22.96
CA GLN A 44 -20.08 14.97 22.63
C GLN A 44 -21.14 16.04 22.40
N GLU A 45 -22.12 15.71 21.57
CA GLU A 45 -23.39 16.45 21.51
C GLU A 45 -24.38 15.77 22.46
N THR A 46 -24.94 16.53 23.39
CA THR A 46 -25.80 16.01 24.47
C THR A 46 -27.04 16.89 24.61
N PRO A 47 -28.24 16.31 24.76
CA PRO A 47 -29.43 17.08 25.12
C PRO A 47 -29.36 17.49 26.60
N LEU A 48 -29.33 18.80 26.87
CA LEU A 48 -29.45 19.37 28.20
C LEU A 48 -30.92 19.70 28.50
N ASN A 49 -31.51 18.94 29.43
CA ASN A 49 -32.86 19.19 29.91
C ASN A 49 -32.84 20.20 31.06
N VAL A 50 -33.54 21.32 30.89
CA VAL A 50 -33.66 22.39 31.88
C VAL A 50 -35.11 22.47 32.35
N VAL A 51 -35.32 22.33 33.65
CA VAL A 51 -36.62 22.51 34.30
C VAL A 51 -36.71 23.95 34.75
N VAL A 52 -37.75 24.66 34.30
CA VAL A 52 -38.05 26.03 34.69
C VAL A 52 -39.29 26.05 35.58
N THR A 53 -39.14 26.52 36.81
CA THR A 53 -40.20 26.58 37.82
C THR A 53 -40.54 28.03 38.11
N ASN A 54 -41.84 28.35 38.17
CA ASN A 54 -42.31 29.65 38.62
C ASN A 54 -42.75 29.57 40.08
N TYR A 55 -41.92 30.05 40.99
CA TYR A 55 -42.23 30.11 42.43
C TYR A 55 -43.23 31.21 42.79
N GLY A 56 -43.46 32.18 41.88
CA GLY A 56 -44.20 33.41 42.15
C GLY A 56 -43.41 34.36 43.05
N GLY A 57 -43.38 35.63 42.69
CA GLY A 57 -42.83 36.68 43.52
C GLY A 57 -43.80 37.13 44.60
N ASP A 58 -43.29 37.99 45.47
CA ASP A 58 -44.10 38.68 46.47
C ASP A 58 -45.18 39.53 45.77
N THR A 59 -46.36 39.60 46.38
CA THR A 59 -47.44 40.45 45.91
C THR A 59 -47.83 41.45 46.97
N GLU A 60 -48.08 42.67 46.54
CA GLU A 60 -48.52 43.75 47.41
C GLU A 60 -49.90 44.26 46.96
N TYR A 61 -50.82 44.43 47.91
CA TYR A 61 -52.06 45.15 47.64
C TYR A 61 -51.79 46.64 47.80
N ARG A 62 -51.86 47.41 46.71
CA ARG A 62 -51.57 48.85 46.70
C ARG A 62 -52.85 49.64 46.51
N GLN A 63 -53.11 50.54 47.46
CA GLN A 63 -54.12 51.59 47.31
C GLN A 63 -53.46 52.82 46.69
N PHE A 64 -53.90 53.19 45.49
CA PHE A 64 -53.32 54.27 44.70
C PHE A 64 -53.92 55.66 45.00
N THR A 65 -54.78 55.79 46.03
CA THR A 65 -55.34 57.08 46.51
C THR A 65 -55.62 57.09 48.02
N SER A 66 -55.48 58.25 48.68
CA SER A 66 -55.69 58.49 50.12
C SER A 66 -57.16 58.58 50.57
N SER A 67 -58.10 58.01 49.80
CA SER A 67 -59.52 57.97 50.15
C SER A 67 -59.83 56.58 50.67
N GLU A 68 -60.09 56.45 51.98
CA GLU A 68 -60.49 55.21 52.64
C GLU A 68 -61.71 54.59 51.93
N SER A 69 -61.45 53.62 51.05
CA SER A 69 -62.46 52.70 50.55
C SER A 69 -62.17 51.34 51.15
N SER A 70 -63.10 50.85 51.97
CA SER A 70 -63.03 49.63 52.76
C SER A 70 -63.49 48.38 52.00
N ALA A 71 -63.30 48.35 50.67
CA ALA A 71 -63.55 47.15 49.90
C ALA A 71 -62.41 46.15 50.12
N SER A 72 -62.57 45.28 51.13
CA SER A 72 -61.74 44.08 51.23
C SER A 72 -62.12 43.15 50.08
N LEU A 73 -61.19 42.88 49.16
CA LEU A 73 -61.32 41.76 48.23
C LEU A 73 -61.67 40.49 49.02
N SER A 74 -62.61 39.69 48.52
CA SER A 74 -62.79 38.34 49.08
C SER A 74 -61.52 37.52 48.88
N ASP A 75 -61.23 36.58 49.77
CA ASP A 75 -60.02 35.75 49.68
C ASP A 75 -59.90 35.04 48.32
N GLN A 76 -61.04 34.61 47.75
CA GLN A 76 -61.08 33.97 46.42
C GLN A 76 -60.73 34.93 45.28
N GLN A 77 -61.25 36.16 45.31
CA GLN A 77 -60.95 37.17 44.30
C GLN A 77 -59.48 37.61 44.39
N ARG A 78 -59.00 37.82 45.62
CA ARG A 78 -57.60 38.13 45.88
C ARG A 78 -56.67 37.04 45.36
N ALA A 79 -56.92 35.77 45.69
CA ALA A 79 -56.11 34.65 45.21
C ALA A 79 -56.08 34.53 43.68
N LYS A 80 -57.21 34.82 43.00
CA LYS A 80 -57.28 34.83 41.53
C LYS A 80 -56.41 35.94 40.92
N LEU A 81 -56.51 37.16 41.45
CA LEU A 81 -55.73 38.31 40.98
C LEU A 81 -54.23 38.13 41.29
N GLU A 82 -53.89 37.58 42.46
CA GLU A 82 -52.51 37.23 42.81
C GLU A 82 -51.94 36.15 41.89
N ALA A 83 -52.72 35.12 41.55
CA ALA A 83 -52.28 34.09 40.60
C ALA A 83 -52.03 34.66 39.20
N GLN A 84 -52.78 35.68 38.79
CA GLN A 84 -52.62 36.34 37.50
C GLN A 84 -51.29 37.12 37.41
N VAL A 85 -50.98 37.98 38.40
CA VAL A 85 -49.71 38.76 38.41
C VAL A 85 -48.46 37.89 38.64
N ARG A 86 -48.61 36.74 39.31
CA ARG A 86 -47.52 35.78 39.52
C ARG A 86 -47.30 34.85 38.33
N SER A 87 -48.17 34.83 37.31
CA SER A 87 -48.04 33.93 36.15
C SER A 87 -47.17 34.55 35.06
N ALA A 88 -46.22 33.79 34.53
CA ALA A 88 -45.44 34.19 33.36
C ALA A 88 -46.12 33.67 32.10
N ARG A 89 -46.39 34.54 31.12
CA ARG A 89 -47.03 34.20 29.85
C ARG A 89 -46.05 34.25 28.69
N ASN A 90 -46.36 33.52 27.62
CA ASN A 90 -45.58 33.50 26.38
C ASN A 90 -44.07 33.33 26.64
N VAL A 91 -43.71 32.43 27.56
CA VAL A 91 -42.33 32.28 28.01
C VAL A 91 -41.48 31.72 26.87
N ARG A 92 -40.38 32.42 26.59
CA ARG A 92 -39.39 32.10 25.57
C ARG A 92 -38.02 31.98 26.23
N LEU A 93 -37.39 30.83 26.04
CA LEU A 93 -36.13 30.51 26.68
C LEU A 93 -35.00 30.52 25.65
N THR A 94 -33.89 31.18 25.98
CA THR A 94 -32.66 31.13 25.19
C THR A 94 -31.50 30.79 26.12
N LEU A 95 -30.87 29.65 25.90
CA LEU A 95 -29.70 29.24 26.67
C LEU A 95 -28.42 29.79 26.02
N LYS A 96 -27.56 30.41 26.81
CA LYS A 96 -26.26 30.93 26.38
C LYS A 96 -25.16 30.26 27.20
N SER A 97 -24.09 29.84 26.53
CA SER A 97 -22.99 29.10 27.16
C SER A 97 -22.17 29.92 28.16
N GLY A 98 -22.09 31.25 27.99
CA GLY A 98 -21.24 32.08 28.84
C GLY A 98 -19.77 31.70 28.67
N ASP A 99 -19.09 31.39 29.77
CA ASP A 99 -17.69 30.92 29.78
C ASP A 99 -17.57 29.40 29.64
N ALA A 100 -18.70 28.66 29.66
CA ALA A 100 -18.67 27.22 29.46
C ALA A 100 -18.12 26.89 28.07
N PRO A 101 -17.18 25.93 27.92
CA PRO A 101 -16.66 25.47 26.63
C PRO A 101 -17.67 24.57 25.91
N VAL A 102 -18.88 25.08 25.74
CA VAL A 102 -20.06 24.41 25.18
C VAL A 102 -20.66 25.34 24.12
N GLU A 103 -21.09 24.77 23.01
CA GLU A 103 -21.91 25.42 21.99
C GLU A 103 -23.37 25.02 22.19
N VAL A 104 -24.29 25.98 22.11
CA VAL A 104 -25.73 25.71 22.22
C VAL A 104 -26.31 25.76 20.80
N ASN A 105 -26.72 24.61 20.28
CA ASN A 105 -27.23 24.47 18.91
C ASN A 105 -28.71 24.82 18.80
N THR A 106 -29.39 24.96 19.94
CA THR A 106 -30.82 25.27 20.02
C THR A 106 -31.05 26.77 20.06
N ALA A 107 -31.88 27.27 19.14
CA ALA A 107 -32.33 28.66 19.14
C ALA A 107 -33.32 28.93 20.28
N THR A 108 -34.00 30.08 20.25
CA THR A 108 -35.01 30.43 21.25
C THR A 108 -36.18 29.43 21.24
N LEU A 109 -36.45 28.80 22.38
CA LEU A 109 -37.51 27.82 22.57
C LEU A 109 -38.75 28.46 23.24
N PRO A 110 -39.92 28.50 22.59
CA PRO A 110 -41.16 28.87 23.24
C PRO A 110 -41.67 27.72 24.12
N VAL A 111 -41.90 27.97 25.41
CA VAL A 111 -42.44 26.98 26.37
C VAL A 111 -43.86 27.31 26.85
N GLY A 112 -44.45 28.39 26.31
CA GLY A 112 -45.80 28.81 26.61
C GLY A 112 -45.92 29.41 28.02
N ASP A 113 -47.10 29.30 28.62
CA ASP A 113 -47.36 29.90 29.92
C ASP A 113 -46.86 29.00 31.07
N ILE A 114 -46.28 29.65 32.08
CA ILE A 114 -45.84 29.04 33.33
C ILE A 114 -46.61 29.70 34.49
N PRO A 115 -47.79 29.15 34.85
CA PRO A 115 -48.54 29.60 36.01
C PRO A 115 -47.72 29.54 37.31
N HIS A 116 -48.14 30.30 38.31
CA HIS A 116 -47.59 30.20 39.66
C HIS A 116 -47.63 28.76 40.21
N ALA A 117 -46.56 28.35 40.87
CA ALA A 117 -46.37 27.02 41.47
C ALA A 117 -46.43 25.87 40.44
N THR A 118 -46.02 26.14 39.20
CA THR A 118 -45.88 25.13 38.14
C THR A 118 -44.49 25.16 37.52
N GLN A 119 -44.16 24.12 36.75
CA GLN A 119 -42.90 23.98 36.05
C GLN A 119 -43.09 23.58 34.59
N ARG A 120 -42.11 23.90 33.75
CA ARG A 120 -41.99 23.46 32.35
C ARG A 120 -40.61 22.92 32.08
N GLU A 121 -40.52 21.99 31.15
CA GLU A 121 -39.25 21.41 30.71
C GLU A 121 -38.88 21.99 29.34
N ALA A 122 -37.58 22.24 29.16
CA ALA A 122 -36.99 22.73 27.93
C ALA A 122 -35.71 21.93 27.64
N THR A 123 -35.63 21.35 26.44
CA THR A 123 -34.46 20.58 26.01
C THR A 123 -33.63 21.43 25.04
N PHE A 124 -32.34 21.58 25.34
CA PHE A 124 -31.37 22.26 24.48
C PHE A 124 -30.33 21.25 23.98
N SER A 125 -30.16 21.09 22.67
CA SER A 125 -28.97 20.43 22.11
C SER A 125 -27.74 21.28 22.38
N THR A 126 -26.73 20.69 23.01
CA THR A 126 -25.44 21.30 23.31
C THR A 126 -24.28 20.44 22.80
N SER A 127 -23.25 21.07 22.23
CA SER A 127 -22.01 20.40 21.82
C SER A 127 -20.86 20.87 22.71
N VAL A 128 -20.25 19.95 23.44
CA VAL A 128 -19.09 20.27 24.29
C VAL A 128 -17.84 20.32 23.41
N LYS A 129 -17.00 21.35 23.56
CA LYS A 129 -15.73 21.42 22.84
C LYS A 129 -14.86 20.20 23.19
N GLU A 130 -14.14 19.69 22.20
CA GLU A 130 -13.36 18.45 22.37
C GLU A 130 -12.29 18.57 23.43
N ASN A 131 -11.63 19.73 23.54
CA ASN A 131 -10.61 20.07 24.54
C ASN A 131 -11.17 20.88 25.73
N ALA A 132 -12.46 20.74 26.02
CA ALA A 132 -13.07 21.38 27.17
C ALA A 132 -12.38 20.94 28.47
N SER A 133 -11.93 21.90 29.28
CA SER A 133 -11.39 21.61 30.61
C SER A 133 -12.50 21.09 31.51
N PRO A 134 -12.30 19.97 32.23
CA PRO A 134 -13.24 19.49 33.23
C PRO A 134 -13.50 20.54 34.30
N GLY A 135 -14.71 20.54 34.85
CA GLY A 135 -15.09 21.49 35.88
C GLY A 135 -16.56 21.89 35.85
N THR A 136 -16.93 22.76 36.78
CA THR A 136 -18.29 23.29 36.89
C THR A 136 -18.38 24.65 36.22
N TYR A 137 -19.38 24.83 35.37
CA TYR A 137 -19.62 26.05 34.62
C TYR A 137 -21.07 26.51 34.78
N ASP A 138 -21.29 27.83 34.79
CA ASP A 138 -22.62 28.41 34.79
C ASP A 138 -23.00 28.91 33.39
N MET A 139 -24.00 28.27 32.80
CA MET A 139 -24.65 28.76 31.60
C MET A 139 -25.74 29.77 31.97
N THR A 140 -26.09 30.68 31.07
CA THR A 140 -27.14 31.68 31.30
C THR A 140 -28.39 31.34 30.51
N LEU A 141 -29.48 30.99 31.21
CA LEU A 141 -30.81 30.88 30.62
C LEU A 141 -31.48 32.26 30.64
N ALA A 142 -31.68 32.86 29.47
CA ALA A 142 -32.48 34.07 29.32
C ALA A 142 -33.95 33.66 29.12
N ALA A 143 -34.78 33.89 30.14
CA ALA A 143 -36.23 33.70 30.06
C ALA A 143 -36.89 35.05 29.78
N THR A 144 -37.48 35.18 28.60
CA THR A 144 -38.29 36.35 28.22
C THR A 144 -39.76 35.99 28.30
N PHE A 145 -40.55 36.77 29.01
CA PHE A 145 -41.96 36.49 29.22
C PHE A 145 -42.76 37.78 29.38
N GLU A 146 -44.06 37.67 29.09
CA GLU A 146 -45.04 38.72 29.33
C GLU A 146 -45.66 38.49 30.73
N HIS A 147 -45.85 39.56 31.50
CA HIS A 147 -46.62 39.48 32.75
C HIS A 147 -47.44 40.74 33.03
N ASP A 148 -48.50 40.56 33.82
CA ASP A 148 -49.28 41.67 34.35
C ASP A 148 -48.57 42.18 35.61
N GLU A 149 -47.97 43.36 35.57
CA GLU A 149 -47.30 43.95 36.73
C GLU A 149 -48.34 44.36 37.79
N SER A 150 -49.49 44.88 37.34
CA SER A 150 -50.58 45.28 38.22
C SER A 150 -51.96 45.00 37.62
N VAL A 151 -52.84 44.46 38.45
CA VAL A 151 -54.24 44.18 38.11
C VAL A 151 -55.15 44.84 39.14
N ARG A 152 -56.14 45.59 38.65
CA ARG A 152 -57.12 46.28 39.50
C ARG A 152 -58.11 45.31 40.14
N ASP A 153 -58.81 45.77 41.18
CA ASP A 153 -59.86 45.00 41.86
C ASP A 153 -61.01 44.52 40.94
N ASN A 154 -61.23 45.20 39.82
CA ASN A 154 -62.21 44.82 38.80
C ASN A 154 -61.67 43.82 37.75
N GLY A 155 -60.39 43.42 37.85
CA GLY A 155 -59.71 42.51 36.92
C GLY A 155 -59.07 43.20 35.71
N ASP A 156 -59.13 44.54 35.60
CA ASP A 156 -58.47 45.25 34.51
C ASP A 156 -56.95 45.23 34.69
N VAL A 157 -56.24 44.73 33.69
CA VAL A 157 -54.78 44.84 33.56
C VAL A 157 -54.42 46.30 33.28
N GLN A 158 -53.41 46.81 33.97
CA GLN A 158 -52.96 48.20 33.77
C GLN A 158 -51.59 48.34 33.15
N ASN A 159 -50.68 47.43 33.47
CA ASN A 159 -49.37 47.41 32.87
C ASN A 159 -49.01 45.97 32.52
N GLU A 160 -48.83 45.73 31.23
CA GLU A 160 -48.32 44.47 30.68
C GLU A 160 -46.90 44.77 30.18
N GLU A 161 -45.93 44.02 30.71
CA GLU A 161 -44.51 44.26 30.46
C GLU A 161 -43.85 42.98 29.94
N ASP A 162 -42.99 43.15 28.92
CA ASP A 162 -42.03 42.15 28.49
C ASP A 162 -40.81 42.20 29.41
N LYS A 163 -40.57 41.13 30.16
CA LYS A 163 -39.45 41.02 31.09
C LYS A 163 -38.50 39.92 30.66
N THR A 164 -37.20 40.22 30.66
CA THR A 164 -36.14 39.21 30.50
C THR A 164 -35.40 39.01 31.80
N VAL A 165 -35.44 37.78 32.33
CA VAL A 165 -34.68 37.37 33.51
C VAL A 165 -33.55 36.43 33.07
N LYS A 166 -32.36 36.62 33.65
CA LYS A 166 -31.20 35.75 33.44
C LYS A 166 -31.07 34.81 34.62
N ILE A 167 -31.17 33.51 34.36
CA ILE A 167 -31.13 32.46 35.37
C ILE A 167 -29.87 31.61 35.13
N PRO A 168 -28.98 31.46 36.12
CA PRO A 168 -27.83 30.58 35.99
C PRO A 168 -28.27 29.11 35.95
N VAL A 169 -27.71 28.34 35.02
CA VAL A 169 -27.90 26.90 34.89
C VAL A 169 -26.52 26.25 34.97
N THR A 170 -26.25 25.58 36.09
CA THR A 170 -24.96 24.95 36.35
C THR A 170 -24.82 23.64 35.59
N VAL A 171 -23.73 23.49 34.83
CA VAL A 171 -23.32 22.26 34.14
C VAL A 171 -21.95 21.81 34.61
N VAL A 172 -21.71 20.51 34.60
CA VAL A 172 -20.45 19.90 35.00
C VAL A 172 -19.89 19.18 33.78
N ILE A 173 -18.71 19.60 33.34
CA ILE A 173 -17.96 18.90 32.32
C ILE A 173 -17.15 17.82 33.01
N GLU A 174 -17.46 16.57 32.69
CA GLU A 174 -16.86 15.41 33.34
C GLU A 174 -15.40 15.24 32.94
N GLU A 175 -14.62 14.67 33.85
CA GLU A 175 -13.33 14.11 33.50
C GLU A 175 -13.57 12.87 32.65
N ALA A 176 -12.76 12.71 31.60
CA ALA A 176 -12.86 11.55 30.73
C ALA A 176 -11.51 11.29 30.04
N PRO A 177 -11.14 10.03 29.80
CA PRO A 177 -10.04 9.72 28.90
C PRO A 177 -10.41 10.13 27.47
N ARG A 178 -9.42 10.59 26.72
CA ARG A 178 -9.58 10.98 25.31
C ARG A 178 -8.38 10.51 24.55
N PHE A 179 -8.61 9.82 23.43
CA PHE A 179 -7.53 9.21 22.67
C PHE A 179 -7.31 9.92 21.35
N GLU A 180 -6.03 10.15 21.04
CA GLU A 180 -5.56 10.68 19.78
C GLU A 180 -4.54 9.72 19.16
N ILE A 181 -4.53 9.67 17.83
CA ILE A 181 -3.54 8.91 17.06
C ILE A 181 -2.37 9.86 16.79
N VAL A 182 -1.20 9.50 17.31
CA VAL A 182 0.04 10.28 17.14
C VAL A 182 0.69 9.94 15.81
N SER A 183 0.81 8.65 15.49
CA SER A 183 1.37 8.17 14.22
C SER A 183 0.82 6.80 13.84
N VAL A 184 0.90 6.51 12.55
CA VAL A 184 0.62 5.18 11.99
C VAL A 184 1.71 4.88 10.98
N GLU A 185 2.41 3.78 11.21
CA GLU A 185 3.49 3.31 10.33
C GLU A 185 3.20 1.86 9.95
N THR A 186 3.68 1.42 8.78
CA THR A 186 3.50 0.03 8.35
C THR A 186 4.74 -0.49 7.61
N THR A 187 5.07 -1.75 7.86
CA THR A 187 6.04 -2.51 7.07
C THR A 187 5.38 -3.37 6.00
N ALA A 188 4.05 -3.41 5.94
CA ALA A 188 3.31 -4.25 5.01
C ALA A 188 3.49 -3.77 3.56
N GLN A 189 3.80 -4.71 2.67
CA GLN A 189 3.99 -4.48 1.24
C GLN A 189 2.75 -4.87 0.45
N VAL A 190 2.50 -4.20 -0.68
CA VAL A 190 1.49 -4.63 -1.66
C VAL A 190 1.75 -6.10 -2.06
N GLY A 191 0.73 -6.95 -1.92
CA GLY A 191 0.81 -8.37 -2.21
C GLY A 191 1.41 -9.24 -1.12
N GLY A 192 1.82 -8.66 0.00
CA GLY A 192 2.43 -9.36 1.13
C GLY A 192 1.78 -9.07 2.48
N SER A 193 2.47 -9.51 3.53
CA SER A 193 2.17 -9.24 4.93
C SER A 193 3.19 -8.26 5.53
N GLY A 194 2.87 -7.71 6.69
CA GLY A 194 3.77 -6.97 7.55
C GLY A 194 3.06 -6.50 8.81
N THR A 195 3.64 -5.54 9.52
CA THR A 195 3.09 -5.01 10.77
C THR A 195 2.70 -3.56 10.59
N THR A 196 1.48 -3.20 10.99
CA THR A 196 1.05 -1.80 11.15
C THR A 196 1.14 -1.44 12.62
N THR A 197 1.95 -0.44 12.94
CA THR A 197 2.12 0.09 14.28
C THR A 197 1.33 1.38 14.41
N VAL A 198 0.38 1.39 15.35
CA VAL A 198 -0.42 2.57 15.68
C VAL A 198 0.05 3.10 17.03
N THR A 199 0.57 4.32 17.03
CA THR A 199 0.96 5.03 18.24
C THR A 199 -0.16 5.97 18.65
N MET A 200 -0.68 5.80 19.84
CA MET A 200 -1.80 6.57 20.37
C MET A 200 -1.46 7.16 21.74
N GLN A 201 -2.11 8.25 22.12
CA GLN A 201 -1.95 8.91 23.41
C GLN A 201 -3.30 9.17 24.09
N ASN A 202 -3.36 9.01 25.41
CA ASN A 202 -4.49 9.49 26.20
C ASN A 202 -4.27 10.97 26.54
N VAL A 203 -4.88 11.85 25.76
CA VAL A 203 -4.92 13.32 25.95
C VAL A 203 -6.09 13.78 26.82
N GLY A 204 -6.80 12.84 27.45
CA GLY A 204 -7.91 13.11 28.36
C GLY A 204 -7.45 13.67 29.70
N SER A 205 -8.40 13.78 30.64
CA SER A 205 -8.11 14.22 32.00
C SER A 205 -8.15 13.09 33.02
N GLN A 206 -8.44 11.86 32.57
CA GLN A 206 -8.62 10.70 33.42
C GLN A 206 -7.92 9.48 32.82
N THR A 207 -7.46 8.58 33.68
CA THR A 207 -6.93 7.27 33.31
C THR A 207 -8.05 6.39 32.76
N ALA A 208 -7.76 5.63 31.70
CA ALA A 208 -8.64 4.58 31.20
C ALA A 208 -8.19 3.22 31.72
N TYR A 209 -9.11 2.45 32.28
CA TYR A 209 -8.84 1.10 32.79
C TYR A 209 -9.23 0.05 31.77
N ASP A 210 -8.64 -1.14 31.87
CA ASP A 210 -8.91 -2.31 31.01
C ASP A 210 -9.07 -1.98 29.51
N SER A 211 -8.16 -1.13 28.98
CA SER A 211 -8.30 -0.58 27.64
C SER A 211 -7.96 -1.62 26.57
N SER A 212 -8.70 -1.57 25.46
CA SER A 212 -8.41 -2.31 24.24
C SER A 212 -8.69 -1.44 23.01
N VAL A 213 -7.85 -1.56 21.98
CA VAL A 213 -7.96 -0.77 20.76
C VAL A 213 -8.35 -1.68 19.60
N ALA A 214 -9.54 -1.43 19.06
CA ALA A 214 -10.03 -2.05 17.84
C ALA A 214 -9.63 -1.19 16.63
N LEU A 215 -8.79 -1.73 15.76
CA LEU A 215 -8.40 -1.12 14.49
C LEU A 215 -9.17 -1.81 13.36
N THR A 216 -9.84 -1.04 12.53
CA THR A 216 -10.67 -1.54 11.43
C THR A 216 -10.28 -0.87 10.13
N SER A 217 -10.08 -1.66 9.08
CA SER A 217 -9.86 -1.18 7.73
C SER A 217 -11.19 -0.87 7.06
N GLN A 218 -11.27 0.26 6.36
CA GLN A 218 -12.42 0.64 5.57
C GLN A 218 -12.31 0.16 4.11
N ASN A 219 -11.27 -0.61 3.78
CA ASN A 219 -11.02 -1.14 2.44
C ASN A 219 -10.61 -2.63 2.50
N SER A 220 -11.21 -3.47 1.66
CA SER A 220 -10.91 -4.90 1.60
C SER A 220 -9.49 -5.24 1.11
N GLU A 221 -8.78 -4.29 0.50
CA GLU A 221 -7.39 -4.48 0.05
C GLU A 221 -6.38 -4.46 1.19
N VAL A 222 -6.74 -3.93 2.36
CA VAL A 222 -5.91 -3.93 3.57
C VAL A 222 -6.68 -4.61 4.68
N THR A 223 -6.17 -5.73 5.18
CA THR A 223 -6.81 -6.53 6.22
C THR A 223 -5.86 -6.76 7.39
N PHE A 224 -6.41 -7.10 8.55
CA PHE A 224 -5.64 -7.47 9.74
C PHE A 224 -5.73 -8.98 9.95
N GLY A 225 -4.66 -9.70 9.63
CA GLY A 225 -4.70 -11.15 9.43
C GLY A 225 -5.74 -11.53 8.36
N GLN A 226 -6.78 -12.27 8.77
CA GLN A 226 -7.87 -12.72 7.88
C GLN A 226 -9.16 -11.90 8.00
N ALA A 227 -9.16 -10.79 8.76
CA ALA A 227 -10.36 -10.00 9.03
C ALA A 227 -10.16 -8.52 8.69
N ALA A 228 -11.26 -7.78 8.50
CA ALA A 228 -11.20 -6.33 8.31
C ALA A 228 -10.85 -5.58 9.61
N SER A 229 -10.94 -6.23 10.76
CA SER A 229 -10.70 -5.62 12.07
C SER A 229 -9.89 -6.52 12.98
N ALA A 230 -9.01 -5.93 13.79
CA ALA A 230 -8.30 -6.62 14.86
C ALA A 230 -8.29 -5.77 16.13
N THR A 231 -8.25 -6.43 17.28
CA THR A 231 -8.20 -5.77 18.59
C THR A 231 -6.89 -6.09 19.30
N ARG A 232 -6.34 -5.10 20.01
CA ARG A 232 -5.16 -5.25 20.87
C ARG A 232 -5.47 -4.75 22.27
N TYR A 233 -4.97 -5.47 23.27
CA TYR A 233 -5.10 -5.07 24.66
C TYR A 233 -4.05 -4.02 25.01
N ALA A 234 -4.47 -2.94 25.66
CA ALA A 234 -3.63 -1.82 26.08
C ALA A 234 -3.57 -1.67 27.61
N GLY A 235 -4.49 -2.30 28.36
CA GLY A 235 -4.49 -2.31 29.82
C GLY A 235 -4.82 -0.94 30.42
N GLU A 236 -4.23 -0.62 31.57
CA GLU A 236 -4.36 0.70 32.17
C GLU A 236 -3.59 1.74 31.34
N TRP A 237 -4.25 2.85 31.03
CA TRP A 237 -3.74 3.91 30.18
C TRP A 237 -3.88 5.27 30.87
N GLY A 238 -2.79 5.69 31.51
CA GLY A 238 -2.71 6.93 32.27
C GLY A 238 -2.85 8.17 31.39
N VAL A 239 -3.13 9.31 32.01
CA VAL A 239 -3.13 10.61 31.34
C VAL A 239 -1.75 10.92 30.77
N ASP A 240 -1.71 11.45 29.55
CA ASP A 240 -0.53 11.74 28.73
C ASP A 240 0.34 10.52 28.36
N GLU A 241 -0.03 9.32 28.79
CA GLU A 241 0.70 8.10 28.43
C GLU A 241 0.48 7.77 26.95
N THR A 242 1.55 7.32 26.30
CA THR A 242 1.56 6.91 24.89
C THR A 242 1.75 5.40 24.81
N ARG A 243 0.96 4.74 23.94
CA ARG A 243 1.02 3.29 23.70
C ARG A 243 1.22 3.02 22.22
N GLU A 244 2.08 2.06 21.93
CA GLU A 244 2.29 1.52 20.59
C GLU A 244 1.61 0.16 20.48
N LEU A 245 0.83 -0.02 19.42
CA LEU A 245 -0.01 -1.18 19.21
C LEU A 245 0.27 -1.76 17.82
N GLU A 246 0.72 -3.01 17.79
CA GLU A 246 1.13 -3.68 16.56
C GLU A 246 0.04 -4.62 16.03
N TYR A 247 -0.28 -4.46 14.75
CA TYR A 247 -1.31 -5.23 14.06
C TYR A 247 -0.70 -5.93 12.83
N GLU A 248 -0.76 -7.26 12.80
CA GLU A 248 -0.44 -8.04 11.61
C GLU A 248 -1.37 -7.60 10.48
N THR A 249 -0.79 -7.14 9.38
CA THR A 249 -1.47 -6.49 8.26
C THR A 249 -1.14 -7.24 6.99
N VAL A 250 -2.16 -7.52 6.19
CA VAL A 250 -2.04 -8.15 4.87
C VAL A 250 -2.58 -7.19 3.83
N VAL A 251 -1.84 -7.02 2.73
CA VAL A 251 -2.21 -6.11 1.65
C VAL A 251 -2.38 -6.91 0.37
N ALA A 252 -3.51 -6.73 -0.30
CA ALA A 252 -3.85 -7.47 -1.51
C ALA A 252 -2.84 -7.20 -2.66
N PRO A 253 -2.54 -8.17 -3.53
CA PRO A 253 -1.68 -7.95 -4.70
C PRO A 253 -2.23 -6.94 -5.72
N SER A 254 -3.54 -6.69 -5.70
CA SER A 254 -4.19 -5.68 -6.54
C SER A 254 -4.15 -4.26 -5.96
N ALA A 255 -3.71 -4.13 -4.71
CA ALA A 255 -3.67 -2.85 -4.01
C ALA A 255 -2.71 -1.88 -4.71
N ALA A 256 -3.06 -0.60 -4.68
CA ALA A 256 -2.17 0.45 -5.14
C ALA A 256 -1.36 1.02 -3.97
N VAL A 257 -0.18 1.56 -4.23
CA VAL A 257 0.59 2.31 -3.23
C VAL A 257 -0.07 3.67 -3.01
N GLN A 258 -1.04 3.71 -2.09
CA GLN A 258 -1.82 4.89 -1.73
C GLN A 258 -2.22 4.83 -0.25
N GLN A 259 -2.78 5.92 0.26
CA GLN A 259 -3.25 5.96 1.63
C GLN A 259 -4.62 5.27 1.77
N TYR A 260 -4.70 4.25 2.60
CA TYR A 260 -5.91 3.51 2.95
C TYR A 260 -6.48 3.97 4.29
N THR A 261 -7.79 4.20 4.35
CA THR A 261 -8.46 4.67 5.56
C THR A 261 -8.61 3.54 6.58
N LEU A 262 -8.08 3.78 7.77
CA LEU A 262 -8.28 2.97 8.97
C LEU A 262 -9.11 3.75 9.99
N SER A 263 -9.78 3.02 10.88
CA SER A 263 -10.56 3.58 11.97
C SER A 263 -10.20 2.88 13.28
N ALA A 264 -9.82 3.65 14.30
CA ALA A 264 -9.48 3.16 15.63
C ALA A 264 -10.55 3.56 16.65
N VAL A 265 -10.94 2.59 17.47
CA VAL A 265 -11.84 2.79 18.60
C VAL A 265 -11.24 2.15 19.84
N VAL A 266 -11.20 2.91 20.93
CA VAL A 266 -10.74 2.42 22.23
C VAL A 266 -11.96 2.05 23.07
N ASN A 267 -12.02 0.79 23.51
CA ASN A 267 -12.97 0.34 24.53
C ASN A 267 -12.22 0.29 25.86
N TYR A 268 -12.81 0.82 26.92
CA TYR A 268 -12.15 0.95 28.22
C TYR A 268 -13.19 0.91 29.35
N GLU A 269 -12.75 0.78 30.59
CA GLU A 269 -13.54 0.99 31.79
C GLU A 269 -13.16 2.34 32.43
N ASP A 270 -14.17 3.09 32.89
CA ASP A 270 -13.94 4.29 33.71
C ASP A 270 -13.52 3.94 35.15
N GLU A 271 -13.32 4.95 35.99
CA GLU A 271 -12.90 4.75 37.40
C GLU A 271 -13.89 3.93 38.25
N ASP A 272 -15.16 3.87 37.83
CA ASP A 272 -16.20 3.10 38.49
C ASP A 272 -16.30 1.66 37.94
N GLY A 273 -15.45 1.30 36.96
CA GLY A 273 -15.47 -0.01 36.30
C GLY A 273 -16.60 -0.14 35.27
N VAL A 274 -17.16 0.96 34.79
CA VAL A 274 -18.23 0.94 33.78
C VAL A 274 -17.61 0.91 32.39
N PRO A 275 -17.98 -0.03 31.52
CA PRO A 275 -17.49 -0.07 30.15
C PRO A 275 -17.95 1.14 29.33
N GLN A 276 -16.99 1.78 28.67
CA GLN A 276 -17.14 2.95 27.81
C GLN A 276 -16.46 2.71 26.45
N GLN A 277 -16.83 3.55 25.49
CA GLN A 277 -16.26 3.53 24.15
C GLN A 277 -15.84 4.93 23.72
N SER A 278 -14.62 5.06 23.19
CA SER A 278 -14.14 6.31 22.64
C SER A 278 -14.87 6.68 21.35
N LYS A 279 -14.73 7.94 20.93
CA LYS A 279 -15.05 8.31 19.55
C LYS A 279 -14.20 7.52 18.57
N ASN A 280 -14.77 7.30 17.38
CA ASN A 280 -14.03 6.77 16.26
C ASN A 280 -12.98 7.78 15.77
N ARG A 281 -11.73 7.33 15.63
CA ARG A 281 -10.62 8.11 15.06
C ARG A 281 -10.24 7.52 13.71
N ALA A 282 -10.42 8.31 12.66
CA ALA A 282 -9.96 7.95 11.33
C ALA A 282 -8.47 8.31 11.18
N THR A 283 -7.73 7.44 10.51
CA THR A 283 -6.33 7.66 10.13
C THR A 283 -6.08 7.00 8.78
N GLY A 284 -4.90 7.21 8.20
CA GLY A 284 -4.51 6.62 6.93
C GLY A 284 -3.21 5.85 7.04
N VAL A 285 -3.14 4.67 6.43
CA VAL A 285 -1.91 3.87 6.31
C VAL A 285 -1.52 3.76 4.84
N THR A 286 -0.23 3.90 4.52
CA THR A 286 0.26 3.72 3.14
C THR A 286 1.17 2.50 3.12
N PRO A 287 0.78 1.39 2.47
CA PRO A 287 1.63 0.21 2.37
C PRO A 287 2.86 0.54 1.52
N LEU A 288 3.93 -0.23 1.75
CA LEU A 288 5.12 -0.18 0.91
C LEU A 288 4.80 -0.78 -0.46
N ALA A 289 5.58 -0.39 -1.47
CA ALA A 289 5.52 -1.04 -2.78
C ALA A 289 5.82 -2.55 -2.66
N GLU A 290 5.35 -3.34 -3.61
CA GLU A 290 5.72 -4.75 -3.74
C GLU A 290 7.25 -4.88 -3.85
N GLN A 291 7.81 -5.94 -3.27
CA GLN A 291 9.23 -6.25 -3.47
C GLN A 291 9.50 -6.53 -4.95
N SER A 292 10.53 -5.88 -5.51
CA SER A 292 10.91 -6.05 -6.90
C SER A 292 12.41 -6.22 -7.04
N PHE A 293 12.81 -6.92 -8.09
CA PHE A 293 14.20 -7.14 -8.45
C PHE A 293 14.36 -6.89 -9.95
N SER A 294 15.52 -6.43 -10.37
CA SER A 294 15.93 -6.38 -11.77
C SER A 294 17.02 -7.39 -12.04
N LEU A 295 17.08 -7.81 -13.29
CA LEU A 295 18.11 -8.69 -13.84
C LEU A 295 18.80 -7.94 -14.97
N ASP A 296 20.10 -7.70 -14.80
CA ASP A 296 20.98 -7.22 -15.86
C ASP A 296 21.70 -8.41 -16.49
N GLU A 297 21.59 -8.52 -17.81
CA GLU A 297 22.10 -9.65 -18.60
C GLU A 297 23.59 -9.46 -18.92
N THR A 298 24.36 -10.55 -18.78
CA THR A 298 25.72 -10.66 -19.34
C THR A 298 25.69 -11.62 -20.53
N ASP A 299 26.51 -11.35 -21.55
CA ASP A 299 26.55 -12.10 -22.82
C ASP A 299 26.43 -13.64 -22.64
N SER A 300 25.37 -14.25 -23.18
CA SER A 300 25.24 -15.72 -23.19
C SER A 300 26.01 -16.32 -24.37
N THR A 301 26.88 -17.29 -24.12
CA THR A 301 27.66 -17.99 -25.15
C THR A 301 27.05 -19.34 -25.55
N LEU A 302 25.77 -19.56 -25.22
CA LEU A 302 25.09 -20.85 -25.39
C LEU A 302 25.18 -21.37 -26.84
N ARG A 303 25.55 -22.64 -26.97
CA ARG A 303 25.66 -23.37 -28.24
C ARG A 303 25.09 -24.76 -28.11
N VAL A 304 24.47 -25.26 -29.17
CA VAL A 304 23.99 -26.66 -29.24
C VAL A 304 25.16 -27.62 -29.05
N GLY A 305 24.98 -28.62 -28.18
CA GLY A 305 25.98 -29.64 -27.87
C GLY A 305 27.10 -29.17 -26.92
N ARG A 306 26.94 -28.00 -26.27
CA ARG A 306 27.96 -27.42 -25.39
C ARG A 306 27.39 -27.05 -24.03
N GLU A 307 28.23 -27.23 -23.01
CA GLU A 307 28.04 -26.66 -21.69
C GLU A 307 28.72 -25.30 -21.61
N THR A 308 27.99 -24.29 -21.16
CA THR A 308 28.48 -22.91 -21.03
C THR A 308 27.93 -22.27 -19.76
N THR A 309 28.63 -21.28 -19.24
CA THR A 309 28.15 -20.50 -18.10
C THR A 309 27.25 -19.36 -18.55
N VAL A 310 26.08 -19.26 -17.92
CA VAL A 310 25.18 -18.11 -18.03
C VAL A 310 25.33 -17.29 -16.75
N SER A 311 25.72 -16.02 -16.88
CA SER A 311 25.92 -15.12 -15.75
C SER A 311 25.05 -13.87 -15.87
N GLY A 312 24.81 -13.22 -14.74
CA GLY A 312 24.03 -11.99 -14.67
C GLY A 312 24.12 -11.36 -13.29
N THR A 313 23.48 -10.21 -13.16
CA THR A 313 23.45 -9.44 -11.92
C THR A 313 22.00 -9.25 -11.49
N ILE A 314 21.69 -9.60 -10.25
CA ILE A 314 20.39 -9.30 -9.62
C ILE A 314 20.55 -8.06 -8.76
N THR A 315 19.65 -7.08 -8.94
CA THR A 315 19.58 -5.87 -8.11
C THR A 315 18.27 -5.84 -7.34
N ASN A 316 18.32 -5.48 -6.06
CA ASN A 316 17.14 -5.29 -5.23
C ASN A 316 16.55 -3.88 -5.41
N ASP A 317 15.51 -3.75 -6.23
CA ASP A 317 14.79 -2.49 -6.47
C ASP A 317 13.62 -2.26 -5.50
N GLY A 318 13.34 -3.24 -4.64
CA GLY A 318 12.23 -3.19 -3.70
C GLY A 318 12.50 -2.28 -2.50
N PRO A 319 11.47 -1.98 -1.68
CA PRO A 319 11.60 -1.04 -0.58
C PRO A 319 12.24 -1.65 0.68
N GLN A 320 12.52 -2.95 0.70
CA GLN A 320 13.07 -3.65 1.87
C GLN A 320 14.31 -4.48 1.52
N THR A 321 15.19 -4.65 2.51
CA THR A 321 16.33 -5.58 2.43
C THR A 321 15.83 -7.02 2.27
N ALA A 322 16.37 -7.72 1.28
CA ALA A 322 16.12 -9.13 1.04
C ALA A 322 17.22 -9.97 1.70
N ARG A 323 16.89 -10.71 2.77
CA ARG A 323 17.85 -11.55 3.50
C ARG A 323 17.87 -12.96 2.94
N ASP A 324 19.00 -13.65 3.08
CA ASP A 324 19.18 -15.04 2.61
C ASP A 324 18.67 -15.25 1.17
N ALA A 325 18.89 -14.26 0.31
CA ALA A 325 18.44 -14.24 -1.07
C ALA A 325 19.13 -15.34 -1.89
N VAL A 326 18.34 -16.09 -2.65
CA VAL A 326 18.76 -17.16 -3.54
C VAL A 326 18.09 -16.92 -4.88
N VAL A 327 18.85 -16.87 -5.96
CA VAL A 327 18.30 -16.85 -7.31
C VAL A 327 18.10 -18.29 -7.79
N VAL A 328 16.91 -18.56 -8.31
CA VAL A 328 16.51 -19.85 -8.87
C VAL A 328 16.33 -19.69 -10.37
N ILE A 329 17.07 -20.47 -11.17
CA ILE A 329 16.97 -20.50 -12.63
C ILE A 329 16.09 -21.67 -13.08
N SER A 330 15.25 -21.44 -14.09
CA SER A 330 14.44 -22.47 -14.72
C SER A 330 14.35 -22.28 -16.23
N SER A 331 14.23 -23.40 -16.95
CA SER A 331 14.00 -23.43 -18.39
C SER A 331 12.82 -24.35 -18.71
N LYS A 332 11.96 -23.92 -19.64
CA LYS A 332 10.88 -24.76 -20.18
C LYS A 332 11.35 -25.58 -21.40
N SER A 333 12.58 -25.39 -21.84
CA SER A 333 13.17 -26.12 -22.96
C SER A 333 13.60 -27.52 -22.52
N PRO A 334 13.06 -28.61 -23.12
CA PRO A 334 13.42 -29.97 -22.74
C PRO A 334 14.86 -30.35 -23.10
N ASN A 335 15.51 -29.57 -23.98
CA ASN A 335 16.87 -29.79 -24.46
C ASN A 335 17.89 -28.85 -23.77
N THR A 336 17.53 -28.30 -22.61
CA THR A 336 18.37 -27.42 -21.81
C THR A 336 18.49 -27.99 -20.41
N ASN A 337 19.67 -28.50 -20.08
CA ASN A 337 19.98 -29.05 -18.77
C ASN A 337 20.73 -28.00 -17.95
N ILE A 338 20.28 -27.76 -16.73
CA ILE A 338 20.93 -26.85 -15.79
C ILE A 338 21.41 -27.70 -14.63
N LYS A 339 22.72 -27.74 -14.39
CA LYS A 339 23.31 -28.61 -13.36
C LYS A 339 22.92 -28.16 -11.95
N GLU A 340 23.05 -26.86 -11.69
CA GLU A 340 22.68 -26.23 -10.43
C GLU A 340 21.60 -25.20 -10.70
N THR A 341 20.43 -25.35 -10.06
CA THR A 341 19.28 -24.48 -10.30
C THR A 341 19.18 -23.32 -9.32
N GLU A 342 20.04 -23.29 -8.30
CA GLU A 342 19.99 -22.32 -7.20
C GLU A 342 21.39 -21.73 -6.98
N TYR A 343 21.45 -20.42 -6.76
CA TYR A 343 22.68 -19.70 -6.45
C TYR A 343 22.44 -18.70 -5.32
N ALA A 344 23.24 -18.77 -4.26
CA ALA A 344 23.08 -17.92 -3.09
C ALA A 344 23.65 -16.51 -3.36
N LEU A 345 22.80 -15.49 -3.24
CA LEU A 345 23.16 -14.08 -3.36
C LEU A 345 23.51 -13.44 -2.00
N GLY A 346 23.05 -14.02 -0.89
CA GLY A 346 23.30 -13.51 0.45
C GLY A 346 22.26 -12.48 0.88
N THR A 347 22.67 -11.40 1.54
CA THR A 347 21.73 -10.31 1.89
C THR A 347 21.88 -9.19 0.87
N LEU A 348 20.77 -8.73 0.32
CA LEU A 348 20.72 -7.60 -0.61
C LEU A 348 19.95 -6.44 0.04
N ASP A 349 20.67 -5.41 0.45
CA ASP A 349 20.08 -4.14 0.85
C ASP A 349 19.37 -3.45 -0.34
N VAL A 350 18.59 -2.41 -0.05
CA VAL A 350 17.86 -1.67 -1.08
C VAL A 350 18.85 -1.01 -2.04
N GLY A 351 18.75 -1.36 -3.32
CA GLY A 351 19.65 -0.93 -4.39
C GLY A 351 20.97 -1.69 -4.49
N GLU A 352 21.19 -2.71 -3.66
CA GLU A 352 22.36 -3.57 -3.74
C GLU A 352 22.21 -4.62 -4.85
N SER A 353 23.35 -4.97 -5.46
CA SER A 353 23.44 -5.91 -6.56
C SER A 353 24.37 -7.07 -6.21
N ALA A 354 24.06 -8.27 -6.68
CA ALA A 354 24.95 -9.43 -6.60
C ALA A 354 24.97 -10.21 -7.92
N ASP A 355 26.17 -10.70 -8.25
CA ASP A 355 26.41 -11.50 -9.44
C ASP A 355 26.14 -12.98 -9.18
N PHE A 356 25.65 -13.67 -10.20
CA PHE A 356 25.46 -15.12 -10.20
C PHE A 356 25.98 -15.74 -11.49
N ALA A 357 26.26 -17.04 -11.46
CA ALA A 357 26.69 -17.82 -12.61
C ALA A 357 26.13 -19.24 -12.53
N PHE A 358 25.52 -19.72 -13.61
CA PHE A 358 24.96 -21.06 -13.73
C PHE A 358 25.58 -21.81 -14.91
N SER A 359 25.97 -23.07 -14.70
CA SER A 359 26.38 -23.96 -15.79
C SER A 359 25.17 -24.56 -16.49
N VAL A 360 25.03 -24.23 -17.77
CA VAL A 360 23.91 -24.62 -18.62
C VAL A 360 24.43 -25.42 -19.81
N GLU A 361 23.90 -26.63 -19.99
CA GLU A 361 24.18 -27.50 -21.11
C GLU A 361 23.00 -27.51 -22.07
N VAL A 362 23.28 -27.28 -23.36
CA VAL A 362 22.30 -27.45 -24.42
C VAL A 362 22.60 -28.74 -25.16
N THR A 363 21.66 -29.67 -25.22
CA THR A 363 21.90 -31.00 -25.81
C THR A 363 22.05 -30.94 -27.34
N ASP A 364 22.68 -31.94 -27.95
CA ASP A 364 22.82 -32.06 -29.41
C ASP A 364 21.48 -32.15 -30.17
N SER A 365 20.40 -32.53 -29.49
CA SER A 365 19.06 -32.61 -30.07
C SER A 365 18.33 -31.25 -30.05
N ALA A 366 18.96 -30.20 -29.53
CA ALA A 366 18.41 -28.86 -29.53
C ALA A 366 18.54 -28.18 -30.90
N ASP A 367 17.49 -27.47 -31.30
CA ASP A 367 17.61 -26.51 -32.39
C ASP A 367 18.33 -25.24 -31.93
N ALA A 368 18.98 -24.53 -32.85
CA ALA A 368 19.46 -23.17 -32.61
C ALA A 368 18.30 -22.18 -32.49
N GLY A 369 18.57 -21.02 -31.88
CA GLY A 369 17.66 -19.88 -31.81
C GLY A 369 17.43 -19.35 -30.40
N GLN A 370 16.45 -18.46 -30.27
CA GLN A 370 16.13 -17.80 -29.00
C GLN A 370 15.54 -18.80 -27.99
N ARG A 371 16.03 -18.72 -26.75
CA ARG A 371 15.52 -19.49 -25.60
C ARG A 371 15.24 -18.53 -24.46
N GLN A 372 14.10 -18.70 -23.80
CA GLN A 372 13.76 -17.92 -22.62
C GLN A 372 14.17 -18.67 -21.37
N LEU A 373 14.98 -18.03 -20.54
CA LEU A 373 15.34 -18.44 -19.19
C LEU A 373 14.52 -17.61 -18.20
N SER A 374 14.05 -18.25 -17.12
CA SER A 374 13.25 -17.61 -16.08
C SER A 374 13.98 -17.68 -14.76
N TYR A 375 14.17 -16.53 -14.14
CA TYR A 375 14.82 -16.37 -12.84
C TYR A 375 13.79 -15.91 -11.81
N THR A 376 13.81 -16.49 -10.62
CA THR A 376 13.04 -15.97 -9.47
C THR A 376 13.97 -15.83 -8.29
N VAL A 377 13.78 -14.80 -7.49
CA VAL A 377 14.53 -14.59 -6.25
C VAL A 377 13.67 -15.07 -5.10
N GLU A 378 14.15 -16.09 -4.39
CA GLU A 378 13.63 -16.49 -3.09
C GLU A 378 14.40 -15.74 -2.01
N TYR A 379 13.71 -15.16 -1.04
CA TYR A 379 14.34 -14.35 0.01
C TYR A 379 13.51 -14.37 1.28
N ARG A 380 14.10 -13.92 2.39
CA ARG A 380 13.42 -13.68 3.66
C ARG A 380 13.19 -12.18 3.86
N ASN A 381 11.94 -11.81 4.14
CA ASN A 381 11.57 -10.43 4.46
C ASN A 381 12.03 -10.03 5.88
N PRO A 382 11.91 -8.75 6.29
CA PRO A 382 12.29 -8.32 7.64
C PRO A 382 11.55 -9.03 8.79
N ASP A 383 10.31 -9.48 8.54
CA ASP A 383 9.47 -10.19 9.51
C ASP A 383 9.87 -11.67 9.68
N GLY A 384 10.73 -12.19 8.80
CA GLY A 384 11.27 -13.54 8.87
C GLY A 384 10.60 -14.56 7.93
N ASP A 385 9.60 -14.13 7.17
CA ASP A 385 8.87 -14.97 6.22
C ASP A 385 9.63 -15.14 4.91
N THR A 386 9.57 -16.37 4.35
CA THR A 386 10.10 -16.67 3.03
C THR A 386 9.12 -16.20 1.95
N GLN A 387 9.66 -15.46 0.97
CA GLN A 387 8.93 -14.86 -0.15
C GLN A 387 9.60 -15.22 -1.47
N GLN A 388 8.85 -15.13 -2.57
CA GLN A 388 9.35 -15.35 -3.92
C GLN A 388 8.98 -14.16 -4.81
N SER A 389 9.94 -13.66 -5.58
CA SER A 389 9.71 -12.57 -6.53
C SER A 389 8.86 -13.01 -7.72
N LYS A 390 8.38 -12.02 -8.48
CA LYS A 390 7.95 -12.25 -9.87
C LYS A 390 9.11 -12.81 -10.70
N ALA A 391 8.77 -13.59 -11.73
CA ALA A 391 9.73 -14.14 -12.67
C ALA A 391 10.38 -13.02 -13.50
N LEU A 392 11.72 -12.99 -13.49
CA LEU A 392 12.56 -12.18 -14.34
C LEU A 392 12.92 -13.03 -15.57
N LEU A 393 12.65 -12.50 -16.76
CA LEU A 393 12.79 -13.25 -18.01
C LEU A 393 14.00 -12.74 -18.78
N MET A 394 14.87 -13.67 -19.19
CA MET A 394 16.03 -13.38 -20.02
C MET A 394 15.92 -14.18 -21.33
N ASN A 395 16.29 -13.55 -22.45
CA ASN A 395 16.28 -14.21 -23.76
C ASN A 395 17.71 -14.49 -24.17
N ALA A 396 18.12 -15.75 -24.08
CA ALA A 396 19.45 -16.18 -24.47
C ALA A 396 19.42 -16.75 -25.90
N GLU A 397 20.36 -16.33 -26.74
CA GLU A 397 20.51 -16.86 -28.09
C GLU A 397 21.36 -18.14 -28.06
N VAL A 398 20.75 -19.26 -28.43
CA VAL A 398 21.49 -20.51 -28.65
C VAL A 398 22.01 -20.53 -30.08
N LYS A 399 23.33 -20.41 -30.22
CA LYS A 399 24.00 -20.53 -31.52
C LYS A 399 24.02 -21.99 -31.99
N PRO A 400 24.09 -22.24 -33.30
CA PRO A 400 24.25 -23.60 -33.83
C PRO A 400 25.49 -24.32 -33.28
N LYS A 401 25.45 -25.65 -33.32
CA LYS A 401 26.61 -26.51 -33.00
C LYS A 401 27.81 -26.09 -33.86
N GLN A 402 28.98 -26.06 -33.23
CA GLN A 402 30.23 -25.65 -33.86
C GLN A 402 31.20 -26.82 -33.88
N ASN A 403 31.80 -27.07 -35.03
CA ASN A 403 32.92 -27.97 -35.17
C ASN A 403 34.12 -27.37 -34.45
N LEU A 404 34.63 -28.06 -33.43
CA LEU A 404 35.72 -27.55 -32.57
C LEU A 404 37.06 -27.54 -33.29
N PHE A 405 37.26 -28.52 -34.18
CA PHE A 405 38.45 -28.63 -35.01
C PHE A 405 38.09 -28.42 -36.50
N GLY A 406 38.97 -27.74 -37.22
CA GLY A 406 39.01 -27.72 -38.67
C GLY A 406 40.13 -28.63 -39.16
N VAL A 407 39.82 -29.59 -40.02
CA VAL A 407 40.82 -30.53 -40.56
C VAL A 407 40.85 -30.40 -42.08
N GLU A 408 41.98 -29.96 -42.61
CA GLU A 408 42.19 -29.78 -44.05
C GLU A 408 43.43 -30.53 -44.52
N THR A 409 43.41 -31.06 -45.74
CA THR A 409 44.58 -31.69 -46.36
C THR A 409 45.43 -30.63 -47.07
N LYS A 410 46.69 -30.46 -46.66
CA LYS A 410 47.58 -29.43 -47.22
C LYS A 410 48.06 -29.78 -48.62
N ASN A 411 48.45 -31.03 -48.82
CA ASN A 411 48.90 -31.61 -50.10
C ASN A 411 48.80 -33.14 -49.99
N GLY A 412 48.37 -33.80 -51.08
CA GLY A 412 48.47 -35.25 -51.20
C GLY A 412 47.36 -35.85 -52.05
N SER A 413 47.75 -36.49 -53.16
CA SER A 413 46.92 -37.46 -53.88
C SER A 413 47.58 -38.82 -53.68
N LEU A 414 46.85 -39.81 -53.18
CA LEU A 414 47.38 -41.16 -52.94
C LEU A 414 47.44 -41.94 -54.24
N GLU A 415 48.62 -42.40 -54.65
CA GLU A 415 48.70 -43.40 -55.72
C GLU A 415 48.22 -44.78 -55.22
N ALA A 416 47.34 -45.44 -55.98
CA ALA A 416 46.90 -46.79 -55.66
C ALA A 416 48.10 -47.77 -55.54
N GLY A 417 48.18 -48.47 -54.42
CA GLY A 417 49.20 -49.49 -54.14
C GLY A 417 50.49 -48.98 -53.50
N SER A 418 50.62 -47.66 -53.24
CA SER A 418 51.80 -47.09 -52.59
C SER A 418 51.41 -46.32 -51.31
N PRO A 419 52.12 -46.52 -50.19
CA PRO A 419 51.95 -45.68 -49.00
C PRO A 419 52.54 -44.29 -49.24
N GLU A 420 51.85 -43.27 -48.75
CA GLU A 420 52.25 -41.87 -48.84
C GLU A 420 51.93 -41.14 -47.53
N THR A 421 52.77 -40.17 -47.17
CA THR A 421 52.53 -39.31 -46.01
C THR A 421 51.76 -38.08 -46.45
N ILE A 422 50.48 -37.99 -46.05
CA ILE A 422 49.67 -36.79 -46.24
C ILE A 422 49.85 -35.85 -45.03
N THR A 423 49.76 -34.54 -45.24
CA THR A 423 49.83 -33.55 -44.15
C THR A 423 48.45 -32.98 -43.89
N LEU A 424 47.94 -33.19 -42.68
CA LEU A 424 46.71 -32.59 -42.18
C LEU A 424 47.03 -31.27 -41.48
N VAL A 425 46.28 -30.22 -41.79
CA VAL A 425 46.27 -28.97 -41.03
C VAL A 425 45.10 -29.05 -40.07
N VAL A 426 45.39 -29.14 -38.78
CA VAL A 426 44.38 -29.15 -37.72
C VAL A 426 44.34 -27.76 -37.11
N THR A 427 43.16 -27.13 -37.15
CA THR A 427 42.92 -25.77 -36.64
C THR A 427 41.94 -25.83 -35.47
N ASN A 428 42.22 -25.10 -34.40
CA ASN A 428 41.26 -24.88 -33.34
C ASN A 428 40.25 -23.81 -33.77
N ASN A 429 39.03 -24.25 -34.07
CA ASN A 429 37.91 -23.38 -34.41
C ASN A 429 37.08 -22.98 -33.19
N GLY A 430 37.41 -23.49 -32.00
CA GLY A 430 36.77 -23.13 -30.74
C GLY A 430 37.21 -21.76 -30.22
N ASP A 431 36.52 -21.32 -29.17
CA ASP A 431 36.75 -20.02 -28.52
C ASP A 431 37.71 -20.13 -27.31
N GLU A 432 38.26 -21.33 -27.05
CA GLU A 432 39.10 -21.68 -25.88
C GLU A 432 40.37 -22.41 -26.33
N THR A 433 41.39 -22.42 -25.48
CA THR A 433 42.64 -23.18 -25.73
C THR A 433 42.44 -24.66 -25.44
N TYR A 434 42.78 -25.52 -26.40
CA TYR A 434 42.73 -26.98 -26.21
C TYR A 434 44.11 -27.54 -25.95
N ARG A 435 44.24 -28.42 -24.96
CA ARG A 435 45.50 -29.02 -24.51
C ARG A 435 45.43 -30.53 -24.60
N ASN A 436 46.60 -31.17 -24.63
CA ASN A 436 46.72 -32.64 -24.62
C ASN A 436 45.81 -33.31 -25.65
N ILE A 437 45.87 -32.85 -26.90
CA ILE A 437 44.97 -33.28 -27.96
C ILE A 437 45.54 -34.56 -28.61
N ASP A 438 44.88 -35.67 -28.37
CA ASP A 438 45.15 -36.97 -28.97
C ASP A 438 44.19 -37.17 -30.16
N ALA A 439 44.74 -37.09 -31.37
CA ALA A 439 44.00 -37.33 -32.60
C ALA A 439 44.05 -38.83 -32.96
N LYS A 440 42.91 -39.39 -33.38
CA LYS A 440 42.84 -40.77 -33.85
C LYS A 440 42.09 -40.90 -35.17
N ALA A 441 42.75 -41.49 -36.15
CA ALA A 441 42.22 -41.68 -37.50
C ALA A 441 41.63 -43.07 -37.70
N PHE A 442 40.54 -43.16 -38.46
CA PHE A 442 39.82 -44.37 -38.79
C PHE A 442 39.61 -44.42 -40.29
N ALA A 443 40.19 -45.41 -40.95
CA ALA A 443 40.05 -45.62 -42.38
C ALA A 443 39.52 -47.03 -42.67
N ASP A 444 38.52 -47.09 -43.54
CA ASP A 444 37.99 -48.34 -44.07
C ASP A 444 38.62 -48.68 -45.44
N SER A 445 38.63 -49.97 -45.76
CA SER A 445 39.03 -50.45 -47.08
C SER A 445 38.30 -49.68 -48.20
N PRO A 446 39.01 -49.21 -49.23
CA PRO A 446 40.36 -49.60 -49.64
C PRO A 446 41.49 -48.73 -49.07
N LEU A 447 41.22 -47.83 -48.12
CA LEU A 447 42.25 -47.06 -47.42
C LEU A 447 42.82 -47.87 -46.26
N ALA A 448 44.11 -47.70 -45.97
CA ALA A 448 44.79 -48.28 -44.82
C ALA A 448 45.80 -47.30 -44.22
N LEU A 449 45.73 -47.12 -42.90
CA LEU A 449 46.59 -46.24 -42.12
C LEU A 449 47.86 -46.97 -41.69
N GLY A 450 49.02 -46.33 -41.88
CA GLY A 450 50.31 -46.80 -41.36
C GLY A 450 50.54 -46.38 -39.91
N ASP A 451 50.08 -45.18 -39.56
CA ASP A 451 49.92 -44.66 -38.21
C ASP A 451 48.52 -44.07 -38.10
N ASP A 452 47.84 -44.34 -36.99
CA ASP A 452 46.47 -43.91 -36.73
C ASP A 452 46.37 -42.88 -35.60
N THR A 453 47.48 -42.47 -34.99
CA THR A 453 47.47 -41.53 -33.86
C THR A 453 48.41 -40.35 -34.02
N ALA A 454 48.05 -39.20 -33.46
CA ALA A 454 48.93 -38.04 -33.37
C ALA A 454 48.66 -37.24 -32.10
N PHE A 455 49.70 -36.62 -31.54
CA PHE A 455 49.60 -35.79 -30.34
C PHE A 455 49.91 -34.33 -30.65
N ILE A 456 49.02 -33.44 -30.22
CA ILE A 456 49.17 -31.99 -30.30
C ILE A 456 49.14 -31.45 -28.86
N GLN A 457 50.22 -30.78 -28.45
CA GLN A 457 50.37 -30.29 -27.08
C GLN A 457 49.30 -29.28 -26.71
N GLU A 458 49.09 -28.29 -27.59
CA GLU A 458 48.24 -27.14 -27.34
C GLU A 458 47.85 -26.52 -28.69
N LEU A 459 46.62 -26.01 -28.77
CA LEU A 459 46.16 -25.12 -29.84
C LEU A 459 45.36 -23.98 -29.23
N GLU A 460 45.86 -22.74 -29.37
CA GLU A 460 45.12 -21.52 -29.04
C GLU A 460 43.93 -21.31 -30.01
N PRO A 461 42.91 -20.50 -29.65
CA PRO A 461 41.82 -20.17 -30.56
C PRO A 461 42.31 -19.63 -31.91
N GLY A 462 41.94 -20.30 -33.00
CA GLY A 462 42.37 -19.97 -34.36
C GLY A 462 43.78 -20.43 -34.74
N GLU A 463 44.52 -21.08 -33.84
CA GLU A 463 45.83 -21.65 -34.14
C GLU A 463 45.70 -22.93 -34.98
N SER A 464 46.65 -23.14 -35.89
CA SER A 464 46.73 -24.33 -36.73
C SER A 464 48.08 -25.04 -36.56
N THR A 465 48.07 -26.37 -36.60
CA THR A 465 49.28 -27.19 -36.62
C THR A 465 49.24 -28.22 -37.74
N GLU A 466 50.41 -28.66 -38.19
CA GLU A 466 50.55 -29.67 -39.25
C GLU A 466 50.85 -31.05 -38.64
N VAL A 467 50.01 -32.02 -38.97
CA VAL A 467 50.09 -33.40 -38.52
C VAL A 467 50.36 -34.31 -39.73
N PRO A 468 51.53 -34.96 -39.82
CA PRO A 468 51.78 -35.95 -40.86
C PRO A 468 51.02 -37.25 -40.55
N LEU A 469 50.38 -37.82 -41.56
CA LEU A 469 49.64 -39.09 -41.46
C LEU A 469 50.08 -40.01 -42.60
N GLU A 470 50.58 -41.21 -42.27
CA GLU A 470 50.91 -42.22 -43.27
C GLU A 470 49.65 -42.98 -43.69
N LEU A 471 49.30 -42.85 -44.97
CA LEU A 471 48.08 -43.39 -45.54
C LEU A 471 48.40 -44.13 -46.84
N SER A 472 47.68 -45.21 -47.11
CA SER A 472 47.84 -45.99 -48.34
C SER A 472 46.50 -46.38 -48.92
N ALA A 473 46.42 -46.47 -50.25
CA ALA A 473 45.26 -47.01 -50.95
C ALA A 473 45.62 -48.40 -51.51
N SER A 474 44.71 -49.37 -51.42
CA SER A 474 44.88 -50.68 -52.06
C SER A 474 45.22 -50.52 -53.55
N ALA A 475 46.06 -51.41 -54.10
CA ALA A 475 46.35 -51.44 -55.54
C ALA A 475 45.09 -51.69 -56.42
N SER A 476 44.00 -52.19 -55.81
CA SER A 476 42.69 -52.36 -56.46
C SER A 476 41.73 -51.19 -56.24
N ALA A 477 42.15 -50.13 -55.53
CA ALA A 477 41.35 -48.94 -55.32
C ALA A 477 41.06 -48.26 -56.67
N SER A 478 39.80 -47.90 -56.88
CA SER A 478 39.43 -47.17 -58.09
C SER A 478 39.84 -45.70 -57.94
N PRO A 479 40.28 -45.02 -59.02
CA PRO A 479 40.62 -43.60 -58.94
C PRO A 479 39.37 -42.77 -58.64
N LYS A 480 39.28 -42.24 -57.41
CA LYS A 480 38.22 -41.35 -56.92
C LYS A 480 38.61 -40.77 -55.56
N THR A 481 37.80 -39.85 -55.06
CA THR A 481 37.91 -39.36 -53.69
C THR A 481 37.36 -40.41 -52.72
N TYR A 482 38.16 -40.73 -51.71
CA TYR A 482 37.76 -41.50 -50.55
C TYR A 482 37.76 -40.59 -49.32
N SER A 483 37.08 -41.02 -48.26
CA SER A 483 37.11 -40.34 -46.96
C SER A 483 37.57 -41.30 -45.88
N PHE A 484 38.26 -40.75 -44.89
CA PHE A 484 38.52 -41.40 -43.61
C PHE A 484 38.08 -40.42 -42.51
N ASP A 485 37.79 -40.93 -41.33
CA ASP A 485 37.34 -40.11 -40.20
C ASP A 485 38.49 -39.89 -39.22
N ILE A 486 38.53 -38.74 -38.57
CA ILE A 486 39.43 -38.46 -37.45
C ILE A 486 38.62 -37.93 -36.28
N ASP A 487 38.85 -38.42 -35.08
CA ASP A 487 38.33 -37.82 -33.84
C ASP A 487 39.50 -37.34 -32.97
N PHE A 488 39.17 -36.50 -31.98
CA PHE A 488 40.13 -35.89 -31.08
C PHE A 488 39.65 -36.07 -29.64
N GLU A 489 40.46 -36.74 -28.81
CA GLU A 489 40.38 -36.61 -27.37
C GLU A 489 41.21 -35.39 -26.95
N TYR A 490 40.65 -34.48 -26.16
CA TYR A 490 41.31 -33.24 -25.77
C TYR A 490 40.96 -32.83 -24.35
N GLU A 491 41.77 -31.97 -23.76
CA GLU A 491 41.54 -31.31 -22.49
C GLU A 491 41.11 -29.85 -22.74
N ASN A 492 39.97 -29.44 -22.20
CA ASN A 492 39.50 -28.05 -22.27
C ASN A 492 40.21 -27.16 -21.23
N GLU A 493 39.90 -25.85 -21.19
CA GLU A 493 40.52 -24.92 -20.24
C GLU A 493 40.25 -25.26 -18.77
N ASP A 494 39.15 -25.95 -18.47
CA ASP A 494 38.79 -26.43 -17.13
C ASP A 494 39.56 -27.70 -16.70
N GLY A 495 40.38 -28.27 -17.59
CA GLY A 495 41.12 -29.52 -17.33
C GLY A 495 40.28 -30.78 -17.51
N GLU A 496 39.08 -30.69 -18.09
CA GLU A 496 38.23 -31.84 -18.37
C GLU A 496 38.60 -32.49 -19.70
N ARG A 497 38.76 -33.82 -19.70
CA ARG A 497 38.91 -34.60 -20.93
C ARG A 497 37.58 -34.78 -21.65
N LYS A 498 37.54 -34.46 -22.93
CA LYS A 498 36.38 -34.57 -23.83
C LYS A 498 36.76 -35.26 -25.13
N LEU A 499 35.77 -35.85 -25.78
CA LEU A 499 35.89 -36.45 -27.12
C LEU A 499 35.10 -35.59 -28.10
N SER A 500 35.72 -35.23 -29.22
CA SER A 500 35.06 -34.51 -30.30
C SER A 500 34.10 -35.41 -31.10
N ASP A 501 33.29 -34.80 -31.97
CA ASP A 501 32.69 -35.54 -33.08
C ASP A 501 33.78 -36.08 -34.03
N SER A 502 33.41 -37.01 -34.91
CA SER A 502 34.27 -37.48 -35.99
C SER A 502 34.27 -36.51 -37.18
N TYR A 503 35.44 -36.22 -37.71
CA TYR A 503 35.66 -35.30 -38.82
C TYR A 503 36.04 -36.08 -40.08
N PRO A 504 35.21 -36.06 -41.14
CA PRO A 504 35.54 -36.73 -42.39
C PRO A 504 36.59 -35.93 -43.17
N VAL A 505 37.68 -36.58 -43.54
CA VAL A 505 38.77 -36.01 -44.33
C VAL A 505 38.78 -36.65 -45.72
N ALA A 506 38.71 -35.81 -46.76
CA ALA A 506 38.73 -36.26 -48.14
C ALA A 506 40.16 -36.41 -48.68
N VAL A 507 40.42 -37.51 -49.38
CA VAL A 507 41.69 -37.78 -50.07
C VAL A 507 41.44 -38.29 -51.48
N GLU A 508 42.16 -37.75 -52.46
CA GLU A 508 42.07 -38.17 -53.85
C GLU A 508 43.01 -39.37 -54.10
N VAL A 509 42.47 -40.46 -54.64
CA VAL A 509 43.27 -41.61 -55.08
C VAL A 509 43.45 -41.57 -56.59
N THR A 510 44.69 -41.62 -57.06
CA THR A 510 45.06 -41.62 -58.48
C THR A 510 45.50 -43.01 -58.96
N GLU A 511 45.49 -43.22 -60.28
CA GLU A 511 45.99 -44.47 -60.86
C GLU A 511 47.46 -44.69 -60.51
N SER A 512 47.85 -45.94 -60.30
CA SER A 512 49.24 -46.31 -60.08
C SER A 512 50.04 -46.06 -61.37
N THR A 513 51.04 -45.18 -61.33
CA THR A 513 51.92 -44.91 -62.48
C THR A 513 52.94 -46.06 -62.71
N GLY A 514 52.99 -47.07 -61.83
CA GLY A 514 53.98 -48.14 -61.82
C GLY A 514 53.56 -49.43 -62.54
N GLY A 515 53.51 -49.43 -63.87
CA GLY A 515 53.25 -50.65 -64.67
C GLY A 515 53.66 -50.57 -66.14
N GLY A 516 54.94 -50.87 -66.43
CA GLY A 516 55.60 -50.97 -67.74
C GLY A 516 54.75 -50.94 -69.03
N GLY A 517 54.81 -49.82 -69.75
CA GLY A 517 54.36 -49.67 -71.13
C GLY A 517 55.41 -48.93 -71.96
N ILE A 518 55.93 -49.59 -72.99
CA ILE A 518 56.98 -49.11 -73.88
C ILE A 518 56.50 -47.84 -74.59
N SER A 519 57.25 -46.74 -74.49
CA SER A 519 57.03 -45.56 -75.30
C SER A 519 57.42 -45.84 -76.76
N MET A 520 56.44 -45.91 -77.66
CA MET A 520 56.66 -45.66 -79.08
C MET A 520 56.25 -44.22 -79.41
N PRO A 521 57.04 -43.47 -80.20
CA PRO A 521 56.65 -42.14 -80.62
C PRO A 521 55.63 -42.26 -81.75
N LEU A 522 54.40 -41.79 -81.54
CA LEU A 522 53.46 -41.52 -82.62
C LEU A 522 53.48 -40.04 -82.95
N VAL A 523 54.16 -39.74 -84.06
CA VAL A 523 54.02 -38.52 -84.84
C VAL A 523 52.55 -38.40 -85.28
N GLY A 524 51.91 -37.26 -84.99
CA GLY A 524 50.56 -36.95 -85.46
C GLY A 524 50.08 -35.59 -84.98
N ALA A 525 50.51 -34.54 -85.67
CA ALA A 525 50.09 -33.15 -85.46
C ALA A 525 48.59 -32.92 -85.74
N VAL A 526 48.04 -31.86 -85.11
CA VAL A 526 47.06 -30.84 -85.59
C VAL A 526 46.23 -30.36 -84.37
N LEU A 527 46.57 -29.20 -83.78
CA LEU A 527 45.95 -27.89 -84.04
C LEU A 527 44.44 -27.85 -83.78
N VAL A 528 43.98 -27.19 -82.70
CA VAL A 528 43.11 -25.99 -82.75
C VAL A 528 43.17 -25.27 -81.39
N VAL A 529 43.78 -24.08 -81.41
CA VAL A 529 43.50 -22.98 -80.49
C VAL A 529 42.23 -22.30 -80.98
N GLY A 530 41.25 -22.08 -80.10
CA GLY A 530 40.14 -21.15 -80.36
C GLY A 530 38.81 -21.58 -79.74
N LEU A 531 38.19 -20.64 -79.03
CA LEU A 531 36.81 -20.58 -78.55
C LEU A 531 36.59 -20.91 -77.05
N GLY A 532 37.06 -20.02 -76.18
CA GLY A 532 36.12 -19.20 -75.42
C GLY A 532 34.95 -18.64 -76.24
N ILE A 533 33.79 -18.52 -75.59
CA ILE A 533 32.58 -17.84 -76.10
C ILE A 533 31.73 -18.71 -77.05
N VAL A 534 30.92 -19.63 -76.52
CA VAL A 534 29.45 -19.71 -76.72
C VAL A 534 28.86 -20.62 -75.62
N GLY A 535 28.44 -20.02 -74.51
CA GLY A 535 27.65 -20.66 -73.46
C GLY A 535 27.13 -19.69 -72.39
N PHE A 536 27.29 -18.38 -72.62
CA PHE A 536 26.91 -17.29 -71.71
C PHE A 536 25.48 -16.75 -71.97
N LEU A 537 24.65 -17.32 -72.85
CA LEU A 537 23.28 -16.81 -73.05
C LEU A 537 22.25 -17.92 -73.32
N TRP A 538 21.92 -18.68 -72.28
CA TRP A 538 20.62 -19.30 -72.02
C TRP A 538 20.76 -19.91 -70.61
N TYR A 539 20.38 -19.26 -69.52
CA TYR A 539 18.98 -19.02 -69.18
C TYR A 539 18.93 -18.10 -67.94
N ARG A 540 18.76 -16.79 -68.18
CA ARG A 540 18.15 -15.91 -67.18
C ARG A 540 16.66 -15.98 -67.41
N ARG A 541 15.99 -16.79 -66.60
CA ARG A 541 14.65 -16.47 -66.10
C ARG A 541 14.58 -16.87 -64.64
#